data_AF-A0A0J7MUQ9-F1
#
_entry.id   AF-A0A0J7MUQ9-F1
#
_cell.length_a   1.000
_cell.length_b   1.000
_cell.length_c   1.000
_cell.angle_alpha   90.00
_cell.angle_beta   90.00
_cell.angle_gamma   90.00
#
_symmetry.space_group_name_H-M   'P 1'
#
loop_
_entity.id
_entity.type
_entity.pdbx_description
1 polymer ?
#
loop_
_entity_poly.entity_id
_entity_poly.type
_entity_poly.pdbx_seq_one_letter_code
_entity_poly.pdbx_strand_id
1 'polypeptide(L)'
;MRALLQHLYIEQLVKPDAINLDSFFVDDDSVHLGNAVHRTHVKVTEEDTVAGTVNMIRTGQEDCLVRDPLHEIRVLNFTFPFVWLIYDKQRRNVLFAGSSILY
;
A
#
# COMPACT_ATOMS: atom_id res chain seq x y z
N MET A 1 4.12 3.47 4.11
CA MET A 1 2.81 4.10 4.42
C MET A 1 2.91 5.18 5.50
N ARG A 2 3.63 4.99 6.62
CA ARG A 2 3.72 5.98 7.71
C ARG A 2 4.07 7.41 7.25
N ALA A 3 5.09 7.55 6.39
CA ALA A 3 5.44 8.85 5.80
C ALA A 3 4.29 9.46 4.98
N LEU A 4 3.54 8.66 4.21
CA LEU A 4 2.38 9.13 3.46
C LEU A 4 1.26 9.63 4.39
N LEU A 5 0.97 8.91 5.48
CA LEU A 5 -0.03 9.33 6.46
C LEU A 5 0.32 10.71 7.06
N GLN A 6 1.60 10.98 7.31
CA GLN A 6 2.07 12.30 7.75
C GLN A 6 1.87 13.39 6.69
N HIS A 7 2.19 13.11 5.42
CA HIS A 7 1.99 14.07 4.33
C HIS A 7 0.51 14.35 4.05
N LEU A 8 -0.37 13.42 4.42
CA LEU A 8 -1.82 13.57 4.33
C LEU A 8 -2.45 14.15 5.60
N TYR A 9 -1.65 14.51 6.62
CA TYR A 9 -2.11 15.07 7.91
C TYR A 9 -3.08 14.14 8.67
N ILE A 10 -2.89 12.82 8.54
CA ILE A 10 -3.69 11.78 9.20
C ILE A 10 -2.83 10.81 10.01
N GLU A 11 -1.59 11.17 10.32
CA GLU A 11 -0.68 10.37 11.14
C GLU A 11 -1.19 10.12 12.55
N GLN A 12 -2.14 10.93 13.02
CA GLN A 12 -2.82 10.68 14.28
C GLN A 12 -3.50 9.32 14.30
N LEU A 13 -3.99 8.78 13.17
CA LEU A 13 -4.68 7.48 13.10
C LEU A 13 -3.84 6.31 13.63
N VAL A 14 -2.51 6.43 13.64
CA VAL A 14 -1.59 5.41 14.15
C VAL A 14 -1.03 5.74 15.56
N LYS A 15 -1.62 6.72 16.26
CA LYS A 15 -1.30 7.03 17.65
C LYS A 15 -2.20 6.23 18.60
N PRO A 16 -1.72 5.92 19.83
CA PRO A 16 -2.46 5.16 20.83
C PRO A 16 -3.92 5.57 21.06
N ASP A 17 -4.19 6.87 21.15
CA ASP A 17 -5.49 7.38 21.62
C ASP A 17 -6.37 7.98 20.51
N ALA A 18 -6.07 7.70 19.24
CA ALA A 18 -6.73 8.40 18.12
C ALA A 18 -8.04 7.77 17.65
N ILE A 19 -8.19 6.45 17.81
CA ILE A 19 -9.37 5.71 17.40
C ILE A 19 -9.69 4.73 18.52
N ASN A 20 -10.93 4.76 19.01
CA ASN A 20 -11.42 3.73 19.93
C ASN A 20 -11.61 2.43 19.14
N LEU A 21 -10.88 1.38 19.52
CA LEU A 21 -10.96 0.05 18.92
C LEU A 21 -11.56 -0.99 19.88
N ASP A 22 -12.08 -0.57 21.03
CA ASP A 22 -12.53 -1.43 22.13
C ASP A 22 -13.62 -2.41 21.66
N SER A 23 -14.47 -1.99 20.71
CA SER A 23 -15.51 -2.85 20.13
C SER A 23 -14.99 -4.05 19.30
N PHE A 24 -13.70 -4.06 18.93
CA PHE A 24 -13.07 -5.14 18.14
C PHE A 24 -12.35 -6.18 19.00
N PHE A 25 -12.10 -5.91 20.28
CA PHE A 25 -11.31 -6.76 21.16
C PHE A 25 -12.09 -7.08 22.44
N VAL A 26 -11.88 -8.28 22.98
CA VAL A 26 -12.61 -8.77 24.16
C VAL A 26 -11.98 -8.24 25.46
N ASP A 27 -10.70 -7.86 25.42
CA ASP A 27 -9.93 -7.37 26.57
C ASP A 27 -9.71 -5.86 26.51
N ASP A 28 -9.62 -5.24 27.70
CA ASP A 28 -9.57 -3.79 27.96
C ASP A 28 -8.16 -3.19 27.83
N ASP A 29 -7.26 -3.87 27.10
CA ASP A 29 -5.94 -3.34 26.79
C ASP A 29 -6.09 -2.24 25.73
N SER A 30 -5.38 -1.12 25.87
CA SER A 30 -5.47 -0.01 24.91
C SER A 30 -4.90 -0.38 23.54
N VAL A 31 -5.76 -0.95 22.70
CA VAL A 31 -5.40 -1.34 21.33
C VAL A 31 -5.46 -0.13 20.42
N HIS A 32 -4.38 0.09 19.67
CA HIS A 32 -4.28 1.13 18.66
C HIS A 32 -3.69 0.61 17.37
N LEU A 33 -3.91 1.34 16.28
CA LEU A 33 -3.27 1.05 15.00
C LEU A 33 -1.78 1.38 15.11
N GLY A 34 -0.91 0.38 14.95
CA GLY A 34 0.54 0.57 14.99
C GLY A 34 1.15 0.90 13.63
N ASN A 35 0.61 0.28 12.58
CA ASN A 35 1.11 0.45 11.22
C ASN A 35 0.07 0.08 10.16
N ALA A 36 0.26 0.65 8.97
CA ALA A 36 -0.44 0.25 7.75
C ALA A 36 0.60 -0.10 6.68
N VAL A 37 0.40 -1.21 5.99
CA VAL A 37 1.25 -1.65 4.88
C VAL A 37 0.36 -1.85 3.66
N HIS A 38 0.77 -1.24 2.55
CA HIS A 38 0.18 -1.48 1.24
C HIS A 38 1.28 -2.08 0.38
N ARG A 39 1.03 -3.28 -0.17
CA ARG A 39 1.96 -3.94 -1.07
C ARG A 39 1.25 -4.30 -2.35
N THR A 40 1.86 -3.94 -3.46
CA THR A 40 1.30 -4.15 -4.80
C THR A 40 2.31 -4.90 -5.66
N HIS A 41 1.81 -5.83 -6.46
CA HIS A 41 2.57 -6.59 -7.44
C HIS A 41 1.87 -6.47 -8.79
N VAL A 42 2.60 -5.96 -9.79
CA VAL A 42 2.12 -5.86 -11.17
C VAL A 42 3.15 -6.48 -12.10
N LYS A 43 2.70 -7.44 -12.90
CA LYS A 43 3.46 -8.07 -13.97
C LYS A 43 2.70 -7.87 -15.27
N VAL A 44 3.39 -7.32 -16.27
CA VAL A 44 2.87 -7.15 -17.62
C VAL A 44 3.72 -8.01 -18.54
N THR A 45 3.08 -8.88 -19.32
CA THR A 45 3.70 -9.69 -20.36
C THR A 45 3.08 -9.35 -21.72
N GLU A 46 3.57 -9.98 -22.79
CA GLU A 46 2.94 -9.85 -24.11
C GLU A 46 1.55 -10.51 -24.16
N GLU A 47 1.31 -11.53 -23.32
CA GLU A 47 0.08 -12.33 -23.33
C GLU A 47 -0.95 -11.79 -22.34
N ASP A 48 -0.50 -11.32 -21.17
CA ASP A 48 -1.37 -11.00 -20.06
C ASP A 48 -0.83 -9.90 -19.13
N THR A 49 -1.70 -9.46 -18.21
CA THR A 49 -1.33 -8.61 -17.10
C THR A 49 -1.88 -9.19 -15.82
N VAL A 50 -1.00 -9.42 -14.85
CA VAL A 50 -1.34 -9.90 -13.51
C VAL A 50 -1.07 -8.77 -12.52
N ALA A 51 -2.14 -8.29 -11.88
CA ALA A 51 -2.06 -7.25 -10.86
C ALA A 51 -2.73 -7.73 -9.57
N GLY A 52 -2.05 -7.55 -8.44
CA GLY A 52 -2.55 -7.91 -7.12
C GLY A 52 -2.05 -6.93 -6.06
N THR A 53 -2.85 -6.73 -5.03
CA THR A 53 -2.50 -5.85 -3.91
C THR A 53 -2.97 -6.44 -2.58
N VAL A 54 -2.24 -6.12 -1.52
CA VAL A 54 -2.57 -6.47 -0.14
C VAL A 54 -2.46 -5.21 0.71
N ASN A 55 -3.54 -4.93 1.44
CA ASN A 55 -3.57 -3.94 2.50
C ASN A 55 -3.55 -4.66 3.84
N MET A 56 -2.58 -4.36 4.69
CA MET A 56 -2.48 -4.88 6.03
C MET A 56 -2.48 -3.73 7.02
N ILE A 57 -3.46 -3.73 7.91
CA ILE A 57 -3.53 -2.83 9.06
C ILE A 57 -3.17 -3.65 10.29
N ARG A 58 -2.18 -3.18 11.07
CA ARG A 58 -1.66 -3.88 12.25
C ARG A 58 -1.93 -3.08 13.50
N THR A 59 -2.25 -3.77 14.59
CA THR A 59 -2.33 -3.21 15.94
C THR A 59 -1.03 -3.45 16.70
N GLY A 60 -0.71 -2.59 17.68
CA GLY A 60 0.44 -2.76 18.58
C GLY A 60 1.76 -2.11 18.13
N GLN A 61 2.79 -2.19 18.98
CA GLN A 61 4.02 -1.38 18.91
C GLN A 61 5.14 -1.90 17.99
N GLU A 62 4.97 -3.04 17.32
CA GLU A 62 6.07 -3.65 16.56
C GLU A 62 6.38 -2.88 15.27
N ASP A 63 7.43 -2.05 15.33
CA ASP A 63 8.13 -1.50 14.16
C ASP A 63 8.82 -2.65 13.41
N CYS A 64 8.03 -3.47 12.71
CA CYS A 64 8.56 -4.45 11.79
C CYS A 64 9.09 -3.69 10.57
N LEU A 65 10.41 -3.51 10.52
CA LEU A 65 11.15 -3.04 9.35
C LEU A 65 11.01 -4.10 8.24
N VAL A 66 9.83 -4.19 7.63
CA VAL A 66 9.64 -4.98 6.41
C VAL A 66 10.45 -4.27 5.34
N ARG A 67 11.65 -4.81 5.08
CA ARG A 67 12.51 -4.37 3.99
C ARG A 67 11.70 -4.56 2.71
N ASP A 68 11.25 -3.44 2.12
CA ASP A 68 10.49 -3.46 0.88
C ASP A 68 11.45 -3.98 -0.21
N PRO A 69 11.26 -5.20 -0.74
CA PRO A 69 12.03 -5.60 -1.89
C PRO A 69 11.59 -4.68 -3.02
N LEU A 70 12.51 -3.90 -3.60
CA LEU A 70 12.25 -3.10 -4.79
C LEU A 70 11.61 -4.04 -5.82
N HIS A 71 10.29 -3.94 -6.00
CA HIS A 71 9.61 -4.74 -7.01
C HIS A 71 9.88 -4.06 -8.34
N GLU A 72 10.90 -4.56 -9.03
CA GLU A 72 11.15 -4.22 -10.42
C GLU A 72 9.93 -4.61 -11.24
N ILE A 73 9.28 -3.61 -11.82
CA ILE A 73 8.35 -3.84 -12.91
C ILE A 73 9.22 -4.22 -14.11
N ARG A 74 9.36 -5.52 -14.38
CA ARG A 74 10.01 -6.00 -15.60
C ARG A 74 9.08 -5.79 -16.78
N VAL A 75 8.99 -4.56 -17.25
CA VAL A 75 8.32 -4.24 -18.51
C VAL A 75 9.32 -4.48 -19.63
N LEU A 76 9.07 -5.50 -20.44
CA LEU A 76 9.81 -5.71 -21.68
C LEU A 76 9.49 -4.54 -22.64
N ASN A 77 10.53 -3.87 -23.16
CA ASN A 77 10.52 -3.00 -24.34
C ASN A 77 10.14 -1.51 -24.22
N PHE A 78 10.20 -0.87 -23.03
CA PHE A 78 10.16 0.60 -22.95
C PHE A 78 11.52 1.18 -22.57
N THR A 79 12.03 2.08 -23.39
CA THR A 79 13.36 2.72 -23.25
C THR A 79 13.36 4.05 -22.48
N PHE A 80 12.20 4.52 -22.02
CA PHE A 80 12.07 5.79 -21.29
C PHE A 80 11.15 5.64 -20.08
N PRO A 81 11.31 6.45 -19.00
CA PRO A 81 10.42 6.42 -17.85
C PRO A 81 8.99 6.80 -18.24
N PHE A 82 8.00 6.08 -17.69
CA PHE A 82 6.59 6.36 -17.93
C PHE A 82 5.74 6.09 -16.69
N VAL A 83 4.58 6.74 -16.62
CA VAL A 83 3.54 6.49 -15.63
C VAL A 83 2.48 5.61 -16.28
N TRP A 84 1.91 4.70 -15.51
CA TRP A 84 0.88 3.77 -15.97
C TRP A 84 -0.28 3.69 -14.97
N LEU A 85 -1.45 3.34 -15.50
CA LEU A 85 -2.69 3.15 -14.76
C LEU A 85 -3.40 1.88 -15.24
N ILE A 86 -3.91 1.07 -14.31
CA ILE A 86 -4.93 0.07 -14.62
C ILE A 86 -6.28 0.69 -14.24
N TYR A 87 -7.12 0.96 -15.25
CA TYR A 87 -8.34 1.75 -15.10
C TYR A 87 -9.58 0.93 -15.47
N ASP A 88 -10.55 0.90 -14.56
CA ASP A 88 -11.89 0.38 -14.82
C ASP A 88 -12.73 1.44 -15.52
N LYS A 89 -12.93 1.28 -16.83
CA LYS A 89 -13.71 2.20 -17.67
C LYS A 89 -15.20 2.24 -17.30
N GLN A 90 -15.76 1.12 -16.83
CA GLN A 90 -17.18 1.04 -16.51
C GLN A 90 -17.48 1.79 -15.22
N ARG A 91 -16.68 1.57 -14.19
CA ARG A 91 -16.84 2.24 -12.87
C ARG A 91 -16.15 3.59 -12.79
N ARG A 92 -15.35 3.93 -13.80
CA ARG A 92 -14.53 5.14 -13.88
C ARG A 92 -13.50 5.27 -12.76
N ASN A 93 -12.91 4.16 -12.33
CA ASN A 93 -12.01 4.09 -11.18
C ASN A 93 -10.60 3.65 -11.57
N VAL A 94 -9.59 4.27 -10.94
CA VAL A 94 -8.20 3.80 -11.00
C VAL A 94 -8.04 2.65 -10.02
N LEU A 95 -7.66 1.48 -10.52
CA LEU A 95 -7.42 0.28 -9.71
C LEU A 95 -5.96 0.20 -9.26
N PHE A 96 -5.03 0.54 -10.16
CA PHE A 96 -3.59 0.56 -9.89
C PHE A 96 -2.95 1.77 -10.57
N ALA A 97 -1.92 2.31 -9.94
CA ALA A 97 -1.09 3.37 -10.48
C ALA A 97 0.38 3.12 -10.12
N GLY A 98 1.28 3.47 -11.03
CA GLY A 98 2.70 3.39 -10.76
C GLY A 98 3.54 4.10 -11.82
N SER A 99 4.83 4.16 -11.58
CA SER A 99 5.83 4.59 -12.54
C SER A 99 6.80 3.45 -12.82
N SER A 100 7.25 3.36 -14.07
CA SER A 100 8.36 2.50 -14.47
C SER A 100 9.56 3.40 -14.72
N ILE A 101 10.68 3.09 -14.08
CA ILE A 101 11.93 3.83 -14.15
C ILE A 101 13.01 2.81 -14.53
N LEU A 102 13.86 3.12 -15.52
CA LEU A 102 15.06 2.32 -15.78
C LEU A 102 16.04 2.53 -14.62
N TYR A 103 16.53 1.43 -14.03
CA TYR A 103 17.71 1.42 -13.18
C TYR A 103 18.86 0.76 -13.94
#